data_AF-A0A536CAR4-F1
#
_entry.id   AF-A0A536CAR4-F1
#
_cell.length_a   1.000
_cell.length_b   1.000
_cell.length_c   1.000
_cell.angle_alpha   90.00
_cell.angle_beta   90.00
_cell.angle_gamma   90.00
#
_symmetry.space_group_name_H-M   'P 1'
#
loop_
_entity.id
_entity.type
_entity.pdbx_description
1 polymer ?
#
loop_
_entity_poly.entity_id
_entity_poly.type
_entity_poly.pdbx_seq_one_letter_code
_entity_poly.pdbx_strand_id
1 'polypeptide(L)'
;QLGLLGPISLIVHSTLDGLAIGLGFRAGVEVGLLVGVAVLAHDFADGMNVVTLSLSLSGSGHLRRARVLLLLDALAPPVGAAIGTFAQLADPILGFLLAAFSGVFLAVGAGHLLPEAQHRRPGASPLLVLLTVLGAALVLAVRSILG
;
A
#
# COMPACT_ATOMS: atom_id res chain seq x y z
N GLN A 1 -17.01 -19.81 4.34
CA GLN A 1 -15.90 -19.98 5.30
C GLN A 1 -14.64 -19.15 4.96
N LEU A 2 -14.60 -18.43 3.82
CA LEU A 2 -13.46 -17.60 3.40
C LEU A 2 -13.51 -16.14 3.87
N GLY A 3 -14.44 -15.78 4.77
CA GLY A 3 -14.79 -14.39 5.05
C GLY A 3 -13.64 -13.53 5.58
N LEU A 4 -12.81 -14.08 6.46
CA LEU A 4 -11.70 -13.32 7.06
C LEU A 4 -10.48 -13.17 6.14
N LEU A 5 -10.41 -13.93 5.04
CA LEU A 5 -9.23 -13.90 4.16
C LEU A 5 -9.02 -12.53 3.52
N GLY A 6 -10.10 -11.84 3.14
CA GLY A 6 -10.01 -10.50 2.56
C GLY A 6 -9.34 -9.49 3.50
N PRO A 7 -9.93 -9.22 4.69
CA PRO A 7 -9.33 -8.31 5.67
C PRO A 7 -7.93 -8.73 6.12
N ILE A 8 -7.68 -10.04 6.32
CA ILE A 8 -6.35 -10.53 6.73
C ILE A 8 -5.31 -10.31 5.63
N SER A 9 -5.69 -10.51 4.36
CA SER A 9 -4.80 -10.27 3.23
C SER A 9 -4.37 -8.81 3.15
N LEU A 10 -5.26 -7.88 3.48
CA LEU A 10 -4.94 -6.44 3.52
C LEU A 10 -3.98 -6.10 4.67
N ILE A 11 -4.18 -6.67 5.86
CA ILE A 11 -3.23 -6.49 6.98
C ILE A 11 -1.83 -7.02 6.62
N VAL A 12 -1.74 -8.16 5.94
CA VAL A 12 -0.47 -8.70 5.44
C VAL A 12 0.14 -7.78 4.38
N HIS A 13 -0.68 -7.26 3.46
CA HIS A 13 -0.26 -6.28 2.46
C HIS A 13 0.32 -5.01 3.11
N SER A 14 -0.40 -4.38 4.02
CA SER A 14 0.06 -3.17 4.75
C SER A 14 1.30 -3.45 5.61
N THR A 15 1.51 -4.69 6.07
CA THR A 15 2.79 -5.08 6.71
C THR A 15 3.95 -5.07 5.72
N LEU A 16 3.74 -5.58 4.50
CA LEU A 16 4.76 -5.57 3.45
C LEU A 16 5.04 -4.15 2.95
N ASP A 17 4.03 -3.29 2.92
CA ASP A 17 4.21 -1.87 2.62
C ASP A 17 5.07 -1.19 3.68
N GLY A 18 4.80 -1.45 4.96
CA GLY A 18 5.68 -1.06 6.05
C GLY A 18 7.12 -1.54 5.86
N LEU A 19 7.30 -2.82 5.51
CA LEU A 19 8.61 -3.39 5.24
C LEU A 19 9.34 -2.63 4.12
N ALA A 20 8.64 -2.27 3.05
CA ALA A 20 9.19 -1.45 1.97
C ALA A 20 9.62 -0.05 2.45
N ILE A 21 8.86 0.60 3.36
CA ILE A 21 9.26 1.88 3.98
C ILE A 21 10.57 1.72 4.75
N GLY A 22 10.64 0.72 5.64
CA GLY A 22 11.82 0.48 6.47
C GLY A 22 13.08 0.19 5.65
N LEU A 23 12.94 -0.63 4.60
CA LEU A 23 14.02 -0.91 3.64
C LEU A 23 14.37 0.32 2.79
N GLY A 24 13.38 1.14 2.41
CA GLY A 24 13.60 2.40 1.72
C GLY A 24 14.50 3.34 2.52
N PHE A 25 14.26 3.49 3.82
CA PHE A 25 15.12 4.27 4.70
C PHE A 25 16.55 3.71 4.85
N ARG A 26 16.73 2.40 4.69
CA ARG A 26 18.07 1.80 4.62
C ARG A 26 18.81 2.14 3.34
N ALA A 27 18.10 2.29 2.23
CA ALA A 27 18.67 2.73 0.96
C ALA A 27 18.94 4.24 0.93
N GLY A 28 18.15 5.04 1.65
CA GLY A 28 18.36 6.46 1.83
C GLY A 28 17.12 7.18 2.34
N VAL A 29 17.30 8.34 2.96
CA VAL A 29 16.19 9.15 3.52
C VAL A 29 15.20 9.56 2.43
N GLU A 30 15.67 9.97 1.25
CA GLU A 30 14.82 10.34 0.11
C GLU A 30 13.93 9.17 -0.32
N VAL A 31 14.50 7.98 -0.51
CA VAL A 31 13.77 6.77 -0.90
C VAL A 31 12.76 6.37 0.17
N GLY A 32 13.14 6.37 1.44
CA GLY A 32 12.24 6.05 2.55
C GLY A 32 11.04 6.99 2.63
N LEU A 33 11.27 8.30 2.46
CA LEU A 33 10.19 9.30 2.46
C LEU A 33 9.28 9.16 1.25
N LEU A 34 9.81 8.90 0.05
CA LEU A 34 9.02 8.67 -1.16
C LEU A 34 8.11 7.45 -1.02
N VAL A 35 8.66 6.32 -0.57
CA VAL A 35 7.89 5.09 -0.31
C VAL A 35 6.85 5.34 0.78
N GLY A 36 7.23 6.03 1.87
CA GLY A 36 6.31 6.36 2.96
C GLY A 36 5.10 7.20 2.53
N VAL A 37 5.32 8.23 1.70
CA VAL A 37 4.21 9.05 1.16
C VAL A 37 3.33 8.24 0.20
N ALA A 38 3.95 7.41 -0.66
CA ALA A 38 3.20 6.55 -1.56
C ALA A 38 2.28 5.58 -0.79
N VAL A 39 2.85 4.86 0.19
CA VAL A 39 2.10 3.95 1.07
C VAL A 39 0.99 4.69 1.79
N LEU A 40 1.29 5.83 2.45
CA LEU A 40 0.27 6.60 3.16
C LEU A 40 -0.91 7.02 2.26
N ALA A 41 -0.64 7.36 1.00
CA ALA A 41 -1.66 7.79 0.06
C ALA A 41 -2.64 6.64 -0.31
N HIS A 42 -2.15 5.41 -0.48
CA HIS A 42 -3.00 4.28 -0.86
C HIS A 42 -3.54 3.47 0.34
N ASP A 43 -2.84 3.43 1.47
CA ASP A 43 -3.22 2.68 2.68
C ASP A 43 -4.55 3.21 3.28
N PHE A 44 -4.93 4.46 2.98
CA PHE A 44 -6.28 4.97 3.25
C PHE A 44 -7.37 4.13 2.57
N ALA A 45 -7.16 3.75 1.30
CA ALA A 45 -8.09 2.91 0.58
C ALA A 45 -8.12 1.49 1.15
N ASP A 46 -6.99 0.96 1.61
CA ASP A 46 -6.91 -0.35 2.25
C ASP A 46 -7.65 -0.39 3.57
N GLY A 47 -7.52 0.65 4.41
CA GLY A 47 -8.32 0.76 5.63
C GLY A 47 -9.83 0.78 5.36
N MET A 48 -10.28 1.48 4.30
CA MET A 48 -11.69 1.43 3.88
C MET A 48 -12.10 0.03 3.39
N ASN A 49 -11.23 -0.66 2.66
CA ASN A 49 -11.46 -2.03 2.19
C ASN A 49 -11.54 -3.01 3.35
N VAL A 50 -10.66 -2.91 4.36
CA VAL A 50 -10.70 -3.72 5.57
C VAL A 50 -12.03 -3.56 6.28
N VAL A 51 -12.50 -2.33 6.48
CA VAL A 51 -13.81 -2.09 7.13
C VAL A 51 -14.94 -2.67 6.30
N THR A 52 -14.99 -2.39 4.99
CA THR A 52 -16.08 -2.83 4.10
C THR A 52 -16.15 -4.36 4.05
N LEU A 53 -15.02 -5.03 3.86
CA LEU A 53 -14.93 -6.48 3.86
C LEU A 53 -15.30 -7.07 5.22
N SER A 54 -14.84 -6.46 6.32
CA SER A 54 -15.15 -6.92 7.68
C SER A 54 -16.64 -6.82 8.02
N LEU A 55 -17.32 -5.79 7.54
CA LEU A 55 -18.76 -5.59 7.73
C LEU A 55 -19.60 -6.52 6.85
N SER A 56 -19.07 -6.98 5.73
CA SER A 56 -19.73 -7.97 4.86
C SER A 56 -19.82 -9.38 5.48
N LEU A 57 -19.13 -9.61 6.60
CA LEU A 57 -19.08 -10.90 7.27
C LEU A 57 -20.31 -11.13 8.16
N SER A 58 -21.05 -12.19 7.85
CA SER A 58 -22.19 -12.63 8.65
C SER A 58 -21.80 -12.96 10.10
N GLY A 59 -22.73 -12.71 11.03
CA GLY A 59 -22.59 -13.04 12.45
C GLY A 59 -22.66 -11.81 13.37
N SER A 60 -22.89 -12.05 14.65
CA SER A 60 -22.93 -11.00 15.66
C SER A 60 -21.54 -10.37 15.85
N GLY A 61 -21.50 -9.09 16.23
CA GLY A 61 -20.26 -8.38 16.54
C GLY A 61 -19.45 -7.87 15.35
N HIS A 62 -20.06 -7.73 14.16
CA HIS A 62 -19.39 -7.24 12.94
C HIS A 62 -18.71 -5.87 13.13
N LEU A 63 -19.32 -4.92 13.87
CA LEU A 63 -18.70 -3.62 14.16
C LEU A 63 -17.43 -3.74 15.03
N ARG A 64 -17.48 -4.57 16.08
CA ARG A 64 -16.32 -4.80 16.96
C ARG A 64 -15.18 -5.43 16.16
N ARG A 65 -15.51 -6.42 15.32
CA ARG A 65 -14.54 -7.09 14.45
C ARG A 65 -13.91 -6.13 13.44
N ALA A 66 -14.72 -5.32 12.75
CA ALA A 66 -14.22 -4.33 11.80
C ALA A 66 -13.27 -3.33 12.46
N ARG A 67 -13.57 -2.86 13.68
CA ARG A 67 -12.67 -1.98 14.44
C ARG A 67 -11.35 -2.67 14.80
N VAL A 68 -11.39 -3.92 15.26
CA VAL A 68 -10.17 -4.67 15.59
C VAL A 68 -9.33 -4.88 14.34
N LEU A 69 -9.93 -5.28 13.22
CA LEU A 69 -9.21 -5.51 11.98
C LEU A 69 -8.63 -4.21 11.41
N LEU A 70 -9.36 -3.10 11.46
CA LEU A 70 -8.84 -1.78 11.08
C LEU A 70 -7.67 -1.33 11.99
N LEU A 71 -7.73 -1.62 13.28
CA LEU A 71 -6.61 -1.33 14.18
C LEU A 71 -5.37 -2.18 13.86
N LEU A 72 -5.57 -3.45 13.54
CA LEU A 72 -4.47 -4.32 13.12
C LEU A 72 -3.85 -3.86 11.80
N ASP A 73 -4.69 -3.44 10.86
CA ASP A 73 -4.29 -2.86 9.57
C ASP A 73 -3.49 -1.57 9.77
N ALA A 74 -3.98 -0.63 10.58
CA ALA A 74 -3.27 0.62 10.87
C ALA A 74 -1.93 0.42 11.62
N LEU A 75 -1.79 -0.66 12.38
CA LEU A 75 -0.53 -1.01 13.05
C LEU A 75 0.44 -1.79 12.16
N ALA A 76 -0.04 -2.35 11.05
CA ALA A 76 0.77 -3.17 10.16
C ALA A 76 1.94 -2.41 9.51
N PRO A 77 1.76 -1.19 8.93
CA PRO A 77 2.88 -0.46 8.34
C PRO A 77 3.96 -0.07 9.35
N PRO A 78 3.66 0.47 10.56
CA PRO A 78 4.67 0.73 11.57
C PRO A 78 5.46 -0.54 11.99
N VAL A 79 4.77 -1.67 12.13
CA VAL A 79 5.42 -2.96 12.44
C VAL A 79 6.34 -3.41 11.30
N GLY A 80 5.85 -3.36 10.07
CA GLY A 80 6.65 -3.66 8.88
C GLY A 80 7.88 -2.76 8.76
N ALA A 81 7.71 -1.45 8.99
CA ALA A 81 8.78 -0.48 8.92
C ALA A 81 9.87 -0.75 9.96
N ALA A 82 9.47 -1.07 11.20
CA ALA A 82 10.42 -1.48 12.23
C ALA A 82 11.21 -2.72 11.79
N ILE A 83 10.53 -3.75 11.27
CA ILE A 83 11.20 -4.96 10.75
C ILE A 83 12.20 -4.59 9.64
N GLY A 84 11.79 -3.77 8.67
CA GLY A 84 12.64 -3.36 7.54
C GLY A 84 13.84 -2.53 7.96
N THR A 85 13.67 -1.61 8.90
CA THR A 85 14.76 -0.76 9.41
C THR A 85 15.81 -1.58 10.16
N PHE A 86 15.36 -2.50 11.03
CA PHE A 86 16.26 -3.34 11.83
C PHE A 86 16.78 -4.59 11.10
N ALA A 87 16.27 -4.90 9.91
CA ALA A 87 16.78 -5.99 9.09
C ALA A 87 18.23 -5.72 8.67
N GLN A 88 19.15 -6.59 9.07
CA GLN A 88 20.54 -6.56 8.64
C GLN A 88 20.68 -7.31 7.32
N LEU A 89 20.54 -6.58 6.22
CA LEU A 89 20.65 -7.13 4.86
C LEU A 89 21.94 -6.64 4.20
N ALA A 90 22.56 -7.52 3.40
CA ALA A 90 23.64 -7.12 2.51
C ALA A 90 23.08 -6.27 1.35
N ASP A 91 23.85 -5.30 0.86
CA ASP A 91 23.42 -4.34 -0.18
C ASP A 91 22.81 -4.99 -1.43
N PRO A 92 23.33 -6.11 -1.97
CA PRO A 92 22.70 -6.77 -3.12
C PRO A 92 21.28 -7.27 -2.81
N ILE A 93 21.07 -7.80 -1.60
CA ILE A 93 19.76 -8.30 -1.15
C ILE A 93 18.78 -7.14 -1.01
N LEU A 94 19.23 -6.02 -0.42
CA LEU A 94 18.43 -4.80 -0.33
C LEU A 94 17.99 -4.33 -1.73
N GLY A 95 18.92 -4.27 -2.68
CA GLY A 95 18.62 -3.92 -4.07
C GLY A 95 17.59 -4.85 -4.72
N PHE A 96 17.72 -6.17 -4.54
CA PHE A 96 16.74 -7.14 -5.06
C PHE A 96 15.36 -6.98 -4.45
N LEU A 97 15.26 -6.74 -3.14
CA LEU A 97 13.98 -6.52 -2.48
C LEU A 97 13.31 -5.23 -2.97
N LEU A 98 14.06 -4.13 -3.07
CA LEU A 98 13.53 -2.87 -3.60
C LEU A 98 13.04 -3.01 -5.05
N ALA A 99 13.80 -3.74 -5.89
CA ALA A 99 13.39 -4.03 -7.25
C ALA A 99 12.12 -4.91 -7.29
N ALA A 100 12.01 -5.91 -6.42
CA ALA A 100 10.83 -6.75 -6.31
C ALA A 100 9.58 -5.95 -5.89
N PHE A 101 9.69 -5.11 -4.85
CA PHE A 101 8.60 -4.22 -4.43
C PHE A 101 8.17 -3.26 -5.54
N SER A 102 9.14 -2.63 -6.20
CA SER A 102 8.87 -1.73 -7.34
C SER A 102 8.12 -2.46 -8.46
N GLY A 103 8.55 -3.68 -8.81
CA GLY A 103 7.90 -4.50 -9.82
C GLY A 103 6.46 -4.86 -9.46
N VAL A 104 6.20 -5.23 -8.19
CA VAL A 104 4.85 -5.52 -7.71
C VAL A 104 3.95 -4.29 -7.77
N PHE A 105 4.41 -3.12 -7.31
CA PHE A 105 3.63 -1.89 -7.38
C PHE A 105 3.30 -1.48 -8.82
N LEU A 106 4.25 -1.62 -9.74
CA LEU A 106 4.00 -1.37 -11.16
C LEU A 106 2.97 -2.36 -11.73
N ALA A 107 3.11 -3.65 -11.42
CA ALA A 107 2.19 -4.69 -11.90
C ALA A 107 0.76 -4.49 -11.37
N VAL A 108 0.61 -4.19 -10.08
CA VAL A 108 -0.69 -3.92 -9.46
C VAL A 108 -1.29 -2.62 -9.98
N GLY A 109 -0.53 -1.53 -9.99
CA GLY A 109 -0.99 -0.21 -10.43
C GLY A 109 -1.40 -0.19 -11.90
N ALA A 110 -0.52 -0.63 -12.79
CA ALA A 110 -0.76 -0.58 -14.23
C ALA A 110 -1.59 -1.75 -14.76
N GLY A 111 -1.43 -2.95 -14.18
CA GLY A 111 -2.07 -4.18 -14.66
C GLY A 111 -3.45 -4.47 -14.07
N HIS A 112 -3.75 -3.94 -12.87
CA HIS A 112 -5.01 -4.24 -12.18
C HIS A 112 -5.80 -2.99 -11.82
N LEU A 113 -5.21 -2.04 -11.09
CA LEU A 113 -5.94 -0.88 -10.56
C LEU A 113 -6.44 0.06 -11.68
N LEU A 114 -5.55 0.45 -12.59
CA LEU A 114 -5.92 1.35 -13.69
C LEU A 114 -6.95 0.70 -14.66
N PRO A 115 -6.78 -0.57 -15.09
CA PRO A 115 -7.79 -1.26 -15.89
C PRO A 115 -9.14 -1.42 -15.18
N GLU A 116 -9.16 -1.76 -13.89
CA GLU A 116 -10.41 -1.88 -13.12
C GLU A 116 -11.13 -0.53 -13.02
N ALA A 117 -10.41 0.57 -12.78
CA ALA A 117 -10.99 1.92 -12.78
C ALA A 117 -11.65 2.26 -14.12
N GLN A 118 -11.02 1.88 -15.24
CA GLN A 118 -11.58 2.03 -16.58
C GLN A 118 -12.83 1.17 -16.79
N HIS A 119 -12.81 -0.09 -16.35
CA HIS A 119 -13.99 -0.98 -16.43
C HIS A 119 -15.17 -0.44 -15.61
N ARG A 120 -14.92 0.15 -14.44
CA ARG A 120 -15.95 0.78 -13.60
C ARG A 120 -16.45 2.12 -14.14
N ARG A 121 -15.67 2.82 -14.96
CA ARG A 121 -15.99 4.14 -15.53
C ARG A 121 -15.59 4.22 -17.02
N PRO A 122 -16.22 3.45 -17.92
CA PRO A 122 -15.78 3.30 -19.32
C PRO A 122 -15.84 4.59 -20.15
N GLY A 123 -16.64 5.58 -19.75
CA GLY A 123 -16.71 6.90 -20.40
C GLY A 123 -15.78 7.98 -19.80
N ALA A 124 -15.05 7.67 -18.73
CA ALA A 124 -14.24 8.64 -17.99
C ALA A 124 -12.74 8.55 -18.30
N SER A 125 -12.34 7.89 -19.40
CA SER A 125 -10.93 7.66 -19.74
C SER A 125 -10.05 8.91 -19.68
N PRO A 126 -10.46 10.09 -20.21
CA PRO A 126 -9.64 11.30 -20.10
C PRO A 126 -9.40 11.75 -18.65
N LEU A 127 -10.43 11.65 -17.80
CA LEU A 127 -10.33 11.99 -16.38
C LEU A 127 -9.42 11.00 -15.65
N LEU A 128 -9.55 9.70 -15.91
CA LEU A 128 -8.72 8.68 -15.27
C LEU A 128 -7.24 8.85 -15.65
N VAL A 129 -6.95 9.14 -16.93
CA VAL A 129 -5.59 9.47 -17.38
C VAL A 129 -5.08 10.72 -16.66
N LEU A 130 -5.88 11.79 -16.56
CA LEU A 130 -5.50 12.99 -15.82
C LEU A 130 -5.18 12.68 -14.36
N LEU A 131 -6.02 11.91 -13.67
CA LEU A 131 -5.80 11.53 -12.26
C LEU A 131 -4.52 10.70 -12.08
N THR A 132 -4.25 9.76 -13.00
CA THR A 132 -3.00 8.99 -12.98
C THR A 132 -1.78 9.89 -13.17
N VAL A 133 -1.85 10.84 -14.12
CA VAL A 133 -0.78 11.82 -14.35
C VAL A 133 -0.59 12.74 -13.13
N LEU A 134 -1.68 13.19 -12.50
CA LEU A 134 -1.62 14.01 -11.28
C LEU A 134 -1.01 13.23 -10.11
N GLY A 135 -1.35 11.94 -9.96
CA GLY A 135 -0.72 11.08 -8.96
C GLY A 135 0.78 10.91 -9.19
N ALA A 136 1.20 10.65 -10.43
CA ALA A 136 2.62 10.57 -10.79
C ALA A 136 3.34 11.91 -10.57
N ALA A 137 2.72 13.03 -10.98
CA ALA A 137 3.26 14.37 -10.79
C ALA A 137 3.41 14.72 -9.31
N LEU A 138 2.47 14.32 -8.46
CA LEU A 138 2.58 14.49 -7.00
C LEU A 138 3.82 13.78 -6.46
N VAL A 139 4.06 12.53 -6.85
CA VAL A 139 5.26 11.78 -6.41
C VAL A 139 6.55 12.47 -6.89
N LEU A 140 6.57 12.95 -8.14
CA LEU A 140 7.73 13.69 -8.66
C LEU A 140 7.94 15.03 -7.96
N ALA A 141 6.86 15.73 -7.60
CA ALA A 141 6.94 16.98 -6.86
C ALA A 141 7.48 16.75 -5.43
N VAL A 142 6.99 15.71 -4.74
CA VAL A 142 7.52 15.30 -3.44
C VAL A 142 9.00 14.99 -3.56
N ARG A 143 9.41 14.23 -4.58
CA ARG A 143 10.82 13.96 -4.85
C ARG A 143 11.65 15.24 -4.99
N SER A 144 11.20 16.17 -5.83
CA SER A 144 11.96 17.42 -6.07
C SER A 144 12.14 18.30 -4.83
N ILE A 145 11.27 18.17 -3.83
CA ILE A 145 11.38 18.89 -2.56
C ILE A 145 12.40 18.21 -1.63
N LEU A 146 12.55 16.89 -1.73
CA LEU A 146 13.36 16.08 -0.84
C LEU A 146 14.85 16.01 -1.23
N GLY A 147 15.21 16.39 -2.47
CA GLY A 147 16.59 16.47 -2.95
C GLY A 147 16.88 15.49 -4.05
#